data_AF-A0A2T3JKD1-F1
#
_entry.id   AF-A0A2T3JKD1-F1
#
_cell.length_a   1.000
_cell.length_b   1.000
_cell.length_c   1.000
_cell.angle_alpha   90.00
_cell.angle_beta   90.00
_cell.angle_gamma   90.00
#
_symmetry.space_group_name_H-M   'P 1'
#
loop_
_entity.id
_entity.type
_entity.pdbx_description
1 polymer ?
#
loop_
_entity_poly.entity_id
_entity_poly.type
_entity_poly.pdbx_seq_one_letter_code
_entity_poly.pdbx_strand_id
1 'polypeptide(L)'
;MPHSTNQIPDGYRVNAMGHLVPDSQIKAIDLLRDDVVKKIVEDARIEQQRLAAFKAAAMSNIADFVDLSAEEYGVNYGGTKGNVSLMSFDGKYKLQRAVGEHRVFDERIQAAKAKIDACIHRWSEGANDHIKALVEHAFRVSKQGHIDVNQVLSLRSLDIDDADWMEAMDAIADSIQISGTSTYLRLYERQSNGQYKQISLDISKL
;
A
#
# COMPACT_ATOMS: atom_id res chain seq x y z
N MET A 1 -12.87 22.99 -17.33
CA MET A 1 -13.85 23.83 -16.61
C MET A 1 -13.19 24.35 -15.34
N PRO A 2 -12.95 25.66 -15.19
CA PRO A 2 -12.31 26.21 -14.00
C PRO A 2 -13.30 26.15 -12.82
N HIS A 3 -12.82 25.76 -11.64
CA HIS A 3 -13.63 25.76 -10.42
C HIS A 3 -13.82 27.19 -9.92
N SER A 4 -15.07 27.66 -9.88
CA SER A 4 -15.45 28.93 -9.27
C SER A 4 -15.03 28.93 -7.79
N THR A 5 -14.12 29.83 -7.44
CA THR A 5 -13.77 30.14 -6.05
C THR A 5 -14.98 30.84 -5.43
N ASN A 6 -15.87 30.07 -4.80
CA ASN A 6 -17.02 30.64 -4.11
C ASN A 6 -16.48 31.42 -2.90
N GLN A 7 -16.40 32.74 -3.01
CA GLN A 7 -15.93 33.60 -1.92
C GLN A 7 -16.92 33.50 -0.76
N ILE A 8 -16.44 32.99 0.38
CA ILE A 8 -17.20 32.95 1.62
C ILE A 8 -17.31 34.39 2.12
N PRO A 9 -18.52 34.95 2.31
CA PRO A 9 -18.68 36.31 2.82
C PRO A 9 -18.09 36.45 4.23
N ASP A 10 -17.58 37.64 4.57
CA ASP A 10 -17.05 37.93 5.90
C ASP A 10 -18.10 37.67 6.99
N GLY A 11 -17.71 36.95 8.05
CA GLY A 11 -18.60 36.55 9.15
C GLY A 11 -19.48 35.34 8.86
N TYR A 12 -19.20 34.58 7.79
CA TYR A 12 -19.86 33.30 7.50
C TYR A 12 -18.83 32.16 7.43
N ARG A 13 -19.26 30.94 7.76
CA ARG A 13 -18.52 29.69 7.54
C ARG A 13 -19.37 28.69 6.76
N VAL A 14 -18.70 27.81 6.01
CA VAL A 14 -19.37 26.70 5.30
C VAL A 14 -19.42 25.48 6.21
N ASN A 15 -20.61 24.90 6.42
CA ASN A 15 -20.76 23.68 7.20
C ASN A 15 -20.51 22.41 6.35
N ALA A 16 -20.55 21.23 6.98
CA ALA A 16 -20.29 19.96 6.32
C ALA A 16 -21.27 19.60 5.17
N MET A 17 -22.45 20.22 5.12
CA MET A 17 -23.43 20.06 4.04
C MET A 17 -23.22 21.06 2.89
N GLY A 18 -22.24 21.95 3.01
CA GLY A 18 -21.97 23.00 2.02
C GLY A 18 -22.80 24.28 2.20
N HIS A 19 -23.56 24.43 3.29
CA HIS A 19 -24.35 25.64 3.56
C HIS A 19 -23.51 26.74 4.21
N LEU A 20 -23.76 28.00 3.84
CA LEU A 20 -23.22 29.18 4.51
C LEU A 20 -23.98 29.46 5.81
N VAL A 21 -23.27 29.50 6.94
CA VAL A 21 -23.80 29.75 8.27
C VAL A 21 -23.13 31.00 8.84
N PRO A 22 -23.89 32.01 9.31
CA PRO A 22 -23.31 33.17 9.99
C PRO A 22 -22.59 32.74 11.27
N ASP A 23 -21.43 33.32 11.57
CA ASP A 23 -20.65 33.01 12.79
C ASP A 23 -21.46 33.23 14.07
N SER A 24 -22.36 34.23 14.08
CA SER A 24 -23.26 34.51 15.22
C SER A 24 -24.24 33.40 15.54
N GLN A 25 -24.50 32.48 14.59
CA GLN A 25 -25.38 31.32 14.77
C GLN A 25 -24.60 30.03 15.11
N ILE A 26 -23.27 30.10 15.16
CA ILE A 26 -22.41 28.97 15.55
C ILE A 26 -22.08 29.12 17.03
N LYS A 27 -22.19 28.03 17.81
CA LYS A 27 -21.83 28.07 19.22
C LYS A 27 -20.34 28.39 19.35
N ALA A 28 -19.96 29.25 20.30
CA ALA A 28 -18.58 29.64 20.52
C ALA A 28 -17.62 28.44 20.72
N ILE A 29 -18.09 27.36 21.37
CA ILE A 29 -17.29 26.13 21.53
C ILE A 29 -17.03 25.39 20.22
N ASP A 30 -17.97 25.46 19.27
CA ASP A 30 -17.82 24.82 17.96
C ASP A 30 -16.90 25.64 17.05
N LEU A 31 -16.93 26.99 17.15
CA LEU A 31 -15.95 27.88 16.52
C LEU A 31 -14.54 27.60 17.04
N LEU A 32 -14.37 27.53 18.37
CA LEU A 32 -13.08 27.21 18.98
C LEU A 32 -12.58 25.81 18.55
N ARG A 33 -13.48 24.82 18.47
CA ARG A 33 -13.13 23.49 17.97
C ARG A 33 -12.66 23.54 16.53
N ASP A 34 -13.36 24.25 15.66
CA ASP A 34 -13.00 24.41 14.25
C ASP A 34 -11.62 25.06 14.11
N ASP A 35 -11.34 26.11 14.87
CA ASP A 35 -10.05 26.81 14.85
C ASP A 35 -8.91 25.90 15.33
N VAL A 36 -9.11 25.14 16.41
CA VAL A 36 -8.12 24.16 16.91
C VAL A 36 -7.84 23.07 15.88
N VAL A 37 -8.88 22.49 15.28
CA VAL A 37 -8.73 21.45 14.26
C VAL A 37 -7.99 21.99 13.03
N LYS A 38 -8.39 23.15 12.52
CA LYS A 38 -7.76 23.78 11.35
C LYS A 38 -6.28 24.07 11.60
N LYS A 39 -5.95 24.62 12.77
CA LYS A 39 -4.57 24.90 13.14
C LYS A 39 -3.71 23.62 13.18
N ILE A 40 -4.18 22.58 13.85
CA ILE A 40 -3.45 21.30 13.93
C ILE A 40 -3.26 20.70 12.53
N VAL A 41 -4.27 20.77 11.66
CA VAL A 41 -4.19 20.27 10.28
C VAL A 41 -3.20 21.09 9.45
N GLU A 42 -3.13 22.41 9.65
CA GLU A 42 -2.16 23.28 8.99
C GLU A 42 -0.72 22.94 9.42
N ASP A 43 -0.48 22.82 10.72
CA ASP A 43 0.82 22.41 11.27
C ASP A 43 1.22 21.01 10.73
N ALA A 44 0.29 20.07 10.68
CA ALA A 44 0.52 18.74 10.13
C ALA A 44 0.88 18.76 8.63
N ARG A 45 0.29 19.67 7.84
CA ARG A 45 0.65 19.84 6.42
C ARG A 45 2.07 20.36 6.23
N ILE A 46 2.53 21.25 7.11
CA ILE A 46 3.90 21.75 7.10
C ILE A 46 4.88 20.59 7.34
N GLU A 47 4.62 19.76 8.36
CA GLU A 47 5.48 18.60 8.65
C GLU A 47 5.42 17.54 7.53
N GLN A 48 4.24 17.33 6.92
CA GLN A 48 4.11 16.46 5.74
C GLN A 48 4.99 16.95 4.58
N GLN A 49 4.99 18.25 4.30
CA GLN A 49 5.83 18.83 3.24
C GLN A 49 7.32 18.68 3.55
N ARG A 50 7.73 18.88 4.80
CA ARG A 50 9.12 18.66 5.24
C ARG A 50 9.56 17.22 5.04
N LEU A 51 8.73 16.26 5.43
CA LEU A 51 9.01 14.84 5.23
C LEU A 51 9.06 14.45 3.75
N ALA A 52 8.18 15.02 2.92
CA ALA A 52 8.19 14.80 1.47
C ALA A 52 9.48 15.35 0.83
N ALA A 53 9.88 16.57 1.19
CA ALA A 53 11.12 17.19 0.71
C ALA A 53 12.36 16.40 1.16
N PHE A 54 12.41 15.98 2.42
CA PHE A 54 13.47 15.11 2.95
C PHE A 54 13.56 13.80 2.16
N LYS A 55 12.42 13.12 1.92
CA LYS A 55 12.38 11.88 1.14
C LYS A 55 12.93 12.09 -0.27
N ALA A 56 12.52 13.16 -0.95
CA ALA A 56 12.97 13.45 -2.31
C ALA A 56 14.48 13.69 -2.37
N ALA A 57 15.00 14.54 -1.47
CA ALA A 57 16.43 14.84 -1.39
C ALA A 57 17.27 13.58 -1.08
N ALA A 58 16.84 12.78 -0.10
CA ALA A 58 17.53 11.55 0.25
C ALA A 58 17.57 10.53 -0.91
N MET A 59 16.46 10.41 -1.66
CA MET A 59 16.41 9.54 -2.84
C MET A 59 17.33 10.02 -3.97
N SER A 60 17.39 11.33 -4.21
CA SER A 60 18.33 11.93 -5.17
C SER A 60 19.76 11.60 -4.78
N ASN A 61 20.16 11.89 -3.53
CA ASN A 61 21.51 11.62 -3.05
C ASN A 61 21.91 10.14 -3.15
N ILE A 62 20.97 9.22 -2.89
CA ILE A 62 21.21 7.77 -3.07
C ILE A 62 21.43 7.44 -4.55
N ALA A 63 20.63 8.02 -5.46
CA ALA A 63 20.78 7.80 -6.90
C ALA A 63 22.13 8.33 -7.39
N ASP A 64 22.44 9.59 -7.06
CA ASP A 64 23.70 10.25 -7.45
C ASP A 64 24.93 9.46 -6.95
N PHE A 65 24.88 8.93 -5.72
CA PHE A 65 25.96 8.10 -5.18
C PHE A 65 26.10 6.76 -5.90
N VAL A 66 24.99 6.10 -6.24
CA VAL A 66 25.02 4.83 -6.98
C VAL A 66 25.60 5.02 -8.37
N ASP A 67 25.20 6.10 -9.05
CA ASP A 67 25.70 6.44 -10.38
C ASP A 67 27.22 6.72 -10.33
N LEU A 68 27.67 7.57 -9.39
CA LEU A 68 29.10 7.84 -9.16
C LEU A 68 29.89 6.57 -8.84
N SER A 69 29.35 5.71 -7.97
CA SER A 69 30.01 4.46 -7.60
C SER A 69 30.12 3.48 -8.77
N ALA A 70 29.25 3.57 -9.77
CA ALA A 70 29.27 2.69 -10.93
C ALA A 70 30.23 3.19 -12.02
N GLU A 71 30.32 4.52 -12.18
CA GLU A 71 31.29 5.19 -13.06
C GLU A 71 32.74 4.78 -12.72
N GLU A 72 33.08 4.64 -11.43
CA GLU A 72 34.39 4.16 -10.95
C GLU A 72 34.80 2.79 -11.53
N TYR A 73 33.83 1.95 -11.90
CA TYR A 73 34.08 0.62 -12.48
C TYR A 73 33.75 0.56 -13.97
N GLY A 74 33.50 1.70 -14.63
CA GLY A 74 33.16 1.77 -16.05
C GLY A 74 31.83 1.08 -16.38
N VAL A 75 30.96 0.87 -15.40
CA VAL A 75 29.64 0.27 -15.57
C VAL A 75 28.61 1.38 -15.53
N ASN A 76 27.82 1.51 -16.59
CA ASN A 76 26.59 2.28 -16.50
C ASN A 76 25.59 1.46 -15.67
N TYR A 77 25.38 1.83 -14.41
CA TYR A 77 24.31 1.26 -13.62
C TYR A 77 22.98 1.76 -14.20
N GLY A 78 22.48 1.08 -15.24
CA GLY A 78 21.27 1.44 -15.98
C GLY A 78 19.96 1.30 -15.19
N GLY A 79 20.04 1.38 -13.86
CA GLY A 79 18.98 1.04 -12.92
C GLY A 79 18.82 2.08 -11.83
N THR A 80 18.22 3.22 -12.16
CA THR A 80 17.45 4.03 -11.19
C THR A 80 16.35 3.20 -10.50
N LYS A 81 16.07 2.00 -11.04
CA LYS A 81 15.05 1.04 -10.63
C LYS A 81 15.70 -0.17 -9.96
N GLY A 82 15.84 -0.13 -8.65
CA GLY A 82 16.34 -1.28 -7.89
C GLY A 82 16.47 -0.99 -6.41
N ASN A 83 16.42 -2.07 -5.62
CA ASN A 83 16.70 -2.02 -4.20
C ASN A 83 18.20 -1.72 -3.99
N VAL A 84 18.51 -0.73 -3.16
CA VAL A 84 19.89 -0.35 -2.83
C VAL A 84 20.03 -0.28 -1.32
N SER A 85 21.17 -0.75 -0.80
CA SER A 85 21.54 -0.65 0.60
C SER A 85 22.91 0.01 0.72
N LEU A 86 22.97 1.17 1.37
CA LEU A 86 24.20 1.88 1.69
C LEU A 86 24.45 1.79 3.19
N MET A 87 25.71 1.62 3.58
CA MET A 87 26.12 1.53 4.98
C MET A 87 27.17 2.60 5.25
N SER A 88 27.11 3.26 6.41
CA SER A 88 28.18 4.17 6.83
C SER A 88 29.47 3.39 7.04
N PHE A 89 30.61 4.07 6.92
CA PHE A 89 31.94 3.45 7.01
C PHE A 89 32.16 2.71 8.34
N ASP A 90 31.68 3.27 9.43
CA ASP A 90 31.73 2.66 10.77
C ASP A 90 30.68 1.55 10.98
N GLY A 91 29.80 1.31 10.01
CA GLY A 91 28.72 0.35 10.09
C GLY A 91 27.66 0.71 11.14
N LYS A 92 27.57 1.97 11.57
CA LYS A 92 26.56 2.41 12.53
C LYS A 92 25.21 2.68 11.87
N TYR A 93 25.20 3.20 10.66
CA TYR A 93 24.00 3.60 9.95
C TYR A 93 23.84 2.81 8.66
N LYS A 94 22.58 2.51 8.32
CA LYS A 94 22.22 1.86 7.06
C LYS A 94 21.03 2.58 6.43
N LEU A 95 21.19 2.95 5.15
CA LEU A 95 20.15 3.54 4.30
C LEU A 95 19.71 2.52 3.27
N GLN A 96 18.41 2.40 3.05
CA GLN A 96 17.86 1.53 2.02
C GLN A 96 16.82 2.25 1.18
N ARG A 97 17.01 2.21 -0.14
CA ARG A 97 15.96 2.48 -1.12
C ARG A 97 15.34 1.13 -1.49
N ALA A 98 14.05 0.96 -1.22
CA ALA A 98 13.30 -0.24 -1.59
C ALA A 98 12.21 0.09 -2.60
N VAL A 99 12.08 -0.68 -3.67
CA VAL A 99 11.01 -0.57 -4.68
C VAL A 99 10.06 -1.75 -4.46
N GLY A 100 8.80 -1.44 -4.15
CA GLY A 100 7.72 -2.41 -4.06
C GLY A 100 6.79 -2.30 -5.26
N GLU A 101 6.34 -3.43 -5.78
CA GLU A 101 5.38 -3.49 -6.88
C GLU A 101 3.96 -3.57 -6.34
N HIS A 102 3.05 -2.80 -6.95
CA HIS A 102 1.62 -2.96 -6.76
C HIS A 102 1.13 -3.98 -7.78
N ARG A 103 0.52 -5.04 -7.29
CA ARG A 103 -0.02 -6.11 -8.12
C ARG A 103 -1.53 -5.95 -8.21
N VAL A 104 -2.05 -6.07 -9.42
CA VAL A 104 -3.48 -6.17 -9.72
C VAL A 104 -3.73 -7.48 -10.44
N PHE A 105 -4.99 -7.87 -10.49
CA PHE A 105 -5.41 -9.11 -11.11
C PHE A 105 -6.33 -8.78 -12.25
N ASP A 106 -6.07 -9.38 -13.41
CA ASP A 106 -6.92 -9.25 -14.58
C ASP A 106 -8.07 -10.28 -14.55
N GLU A 107 -8.85 -10.38 -15.62
CA GLU A 107 -10.01 -11.25 -15.72
C GLU A 107 -9.70 -12.75 -15.53
N ARG A 108 -8.43 -13.19 -15.72
CA ARG A 108 -8.04 -14.60 -15.58
C ARG A 108 -8.23 -15.11 -14.14
N ILE A 109 -8.25 -14.22 -13.15
CA ILE A 109 -8.55 -14.60 -11.75
C ILE A 109 -9.95 -15.18 -11.59
N GLN A 110 -10.90 -14.76 -12.44
CA GLN A 110 -12.27 -15.31 -12.46
C GLN A 110 -12.27 -16.72 -13.08
N ALA A 111 -11.49 -16.93 -14.14
CA ALA A 111 -11.35 -18.24 -14.77
C ALA A 111 -10.70 -19.25 -13.81
N ALA A 112 -9.66 -18.84 -13.10
CA ALA A 112 -9.03 -19.65 -12.06
C ALA A 112 -10.03 -20.05 -10.96
N LYS A 113 -10.82 -19.09 -10.46
CA LYS A 113 -11.86 -19.37 -9.46
C LYS A 113 -12.86 -20.41 -9.97
N ALA A 114 -13.36 -20.26 -11.20
CA ALA A 114 -14.32 -21.19 -11.75
C ALA A 114 -13.76 -22.63 -11.81
N LYS A 115 -12.48 -22.78 -12.16
CA LYS A 115 -11.79 -24.09 -12.14
C LYS A 115 -11.64 -24.64 -10.72
N ILE A 116 -11.26 -23.80 -9.75
CA ILE A 116 -11.17 -24.19 -8.33
C ILE A 116 -12.53 -24.66 -7.81
N ASP A 117 -13.60 -23.91 -8.06
CA ASP A 117 -14.95 -24.27 -7.65
C ASP A 117 -15.37 -25.62 -8.25
N ALA A 118 -15.04 -25.87 -9.53
CA ALA A 118 -15.32 -27.13 -10.20
C ALA A 118 -14.56 -28.31 -9.56
N CYS A 119 -13.28 -28.12 -9.23
CA CYS A 119 -12.48 -29.12 -8.50
C CYS A 119 -13.11 -29.46 -7.15
N ILE A 120 -13.42 -28.43 -6.37
CA ILE A 120 -14.02 -28.58 -5.04
C ILE A 120 -15.37 -29.29 -5.11
N HIS A 121 -16.21 -28.93 -6.08
CA HIS A 121 -17.51 -29.57 -6.27
C HIS A 121 -17.37 -31.06 -6.62
N ARG A 122 -16.46 -31.39 -7.55
CA ARG A 122 -16.13 -32.77 -7.92
C ARG A 122 -15.62 -33.57 -6.72
N TRP A 123 -14.74 -33.01 -5.90
CA TRP A 123 -14.21 -33.70 -4.71
C TRP A 123 -15.23 -33.82 -3.58
N SER A 124 -16.26 -32.97 -3.56
CA SER A 124 -17.33 -32.99 -2.57
C SER A 124 -18.49 -33.91 -2.96
N GLU A 125 -18.42 -34.56 -4.13
CA GLU A 125 -19.41 -35.54 -4.57
C GLU A 125 -19.42 -36.75 -3.61
N GLY A 126 -20.62 -37.16 -3.17
CA GLY A 126 -20.77 -38.21 -2.16
C GLY A 126 -20.47 -37.80 -0.71
N ALA A 127 -19.98 -36.58 -0.46
CA ALA A 127 -19.88 -36.05 0.91
C ALA A 127 -21.28 -35.77 1.51
N ASN A 128 -21.39 -35.85 2.84
CA ASN A 128 -22.65 -35.52 3.51
C ASN A 128 -22.97 -34.02 3.39
N ASP A 129 -24.25 -33.67 3.55
CA ASP A 129 -24.73 -32.30 3.37
C ASP A 129 -24.04 -31.30 4.33
N HIS A 130 -23.59 -31.77 5.50
CA HIS A 130 -22.85 -30.95 6.46
C HIS A 130 -21.45 -30.55 5.94
N ILE A 131 -20.71 -31.48 5.32
CA ILE A 131 -19.39 -31.22 4.74
C ILE A 131 -19.52 -30.31 3.52
N LYS A 132 -20.50 -30.56 2.65
CA LYS A 132 -20.76 -29.70 1.49
C LYS A 132 -21.07 -28.26 1.91
N ALA A 133 -21.91 -28.07 2.93
CA ALA A 133 -22.23 -26.76 3.46
C ALA A 133 -21.00 -26.03 4.04
N LEU A 134 -20.10 -26.74 4.73
CA LEU A 134 -18.85 -26.15 5.24
C LEU A 134 -17.92 -25.70 4.12
N VAL A 135 -17.79 -26.53 3.09
CA VAL A 135 -16.96 -26.25 1.91
C VAL A 135 -17.52 -25.05 1.14
N GLU A 136 -18.80 -25.04 0.80
CA GLU A 136 -19.44 -23.91 0.10
C GLU A 136 -19.36 -22.61 0.92
N HIS A 137 -19.49 -22.69 2.25
CA HIS A 137 -19.37 -21.53 3.12
C HIS A 137 -17.94 -20.98 3.14
N ALA A 138 -16.93 -21.86 3.20
CA ALA A 138 -15.53 -21.47 3.23
C ALA A 138 -15.10 -20.77 1.92
N PHE A 139 -15.65 -21.17 0.77
CA PHE A 139 -15.29 -20.60 -0.54
C PHE A 139 -16.26 -19.52 -1.05
N ARG A 140 -17.12 -18.99 -0.18
CA ARG A 140 -18.10 -17.99 -0.57
C ARG A 140 -17.41 -16.65 -0.85
N VAL A 141 -17.70 -16.10 -2.03
CA VAL A 141 -17.32 -14.73 -2.40
C VAL A 141 -17.93 -13.71 -1.44
N SER A 142 -17.20 -12.61 -1.22
CA SER A 142 -17.63 -11.51 -0.37
C SER A 142 -19.04 -11.02 -0.74
N LYS A 143 -19.76 -10.40 0.20
CA LYS A 143 -21.18 -9.97 0.05
C LYS A 143 -21.48 -9.06 -1.16
N GLN A 144 -20.46 -8.56 -1.87
CA GLN A 144 -20.60 -7.74 -3.08
C GLN A 144 -20.27 -8.48 -4.40
N GLY A 145 -20.06 -9.81 -4.37
CA GLY A 145 -19.70 -10.57 -5.58
C GLY A 145 -18.24 -10.40 -6.02
N HIS A 146 -17.42 -9.71 -5.22
CA HIS A 146 -15.99 -9.59 -5.46
C HIS A 146 -15.23 -10.81 -4.91
N ILE A 147 -14.33 -11.34 -5.73
CA ILE A 147 -13.36 -12.38 -5.36
C ILE A 147 -12.48 -11.86 -4.22
N ASP A 148 -12.36 -12.64 -3.15
CA ASP A 148 -11.27 -12.45 -2.20
C ASP A 148 -10.00 -13.03 -2.82
N VAL A 149 -9.24 -12.16 -3.48
CA VAL A 149 -8.04 -12.56 -4.20
C VAL A 149 -6.97 -13.10 -3.24
N ASN A 150 -6.92 -12.63 -1.99
CA ASN A 150 -5.98 -13.16 -1.01
C ASN A 150 -6.31 -14.61 -0.65
N GLN A 151 -7.59 -14.94 -0.56
CA GLN A 151 -8.04 -16.31 -0.35
C GLN A 151 -7.71 -17.21 -1.56
N VAL A 152 -7.92 -16.72 -2.79
CA VAL A 152 -7.56 -17.50 -3.99
C VAL A 152 -6.04 -17.73 -4.06
N LEU A 153 -5.24 -16.72 -3.72
CA LEU A 153 -3.79 -16.84 -3.65
C LEU A 153 -3.31 -17.80 -2.57
N SER A 154 -3.99 -17.87 -1.42
CA SER A 154 -3.56 -18.76 -0.33
C SER A 154 -3.68 -20.24 -0.70
N LEU A 155 -4.56 -20.59 -1.63
CA LEU A 155 -4.71 -21.98 -2.11
C LEU A 155 -3.46 -22.51 -2.80
N ARG A 156 -2.59 -21.63 -3.31
CA ARG A 156 -1.29 -22.02 -3.90
C ARG A 156 -0.34 -22.70 -2.92
N SER A 157 -0.57 -22.61 -1.61
CA SER A 157 0.25 -23.33 -0.64
C SER A 157 -0.12 -24.82 -0.52
N LEU A 158 -1.24 -25.24 -1.12
CA LEU A 158 -1.71 -26.62 -1.09
C LEU A 158 -1.07 -27.39 -2.25
N ASP A 159 -0.38 -28.49 -1.91
CA ASP A 159 0.21 -29.41 -2.87
C ASP A 159 -0.83 -30.47 -3.25
N ILE A 160 -1.54 -30.24 -4.36
CA ILE A 160 -2.61 -31.11 -4.85
C ILE A 160 -2.29 -31.51 -6.29
N ASP A 161 -2.12 -32.81 -6.50
CA ASP A 161 -1.83 -33.43 -7.79
C ASP A 161 -3.14 -33.74 -8.55
N ASP A 162 -3.79 -32.68 -9.05
CA ASP A 162 -4.96 -32.76 -9.92
C ASP A 162 -4.77 -31.80 -11.11
N ALA A 163 -5.01 -32.28 -12.33
CA ALA A 163 -4.72 -31.53 -13.55
C ALA A 163 -5.51 -30.22 -13.66
N ASP A 164 -6.80 -30.23 -13.28
CA ASP A 164 -7.66 -29.04 -13.31
C ASP A 164 -7.23 -28.04 -12.23
N TRP A 165 -6.77 -28.54 -11.08
CA TRP A 165 -6.26 -27.73 -9.99
C TRP A 165 -4.96 -27.03 -10.38
N MET A 166 -4.01 -27.76 -10.97
CA MET A 166 -2.75 -27.18 -11.47
C MET A 166 -3.01 -26.09 -12.53
N GLU A 167 -3.91 -26.34 -13.48
CA GLU A 167 -4.29 -25.34 -14.48
C GLU A 167 -4.94 -24.10 -13.85
N ALA A 168 -5.71 -24.27 -12.76
CA ALA A 168 -6.24 -23.15 -12.01
C ALA A 168 -5.13 -22.35 -11.30
N MET A 169 -4.11 -23.01 -10.75
CA MET A 169 -2.96 -22.35 -10.14
C MET A 169 -2.13 -21.57 -11.17
N ASP A 170 -1.98 -22.11 -12.37
CA ASP A 170 -1.33 -21.42 -13.50
C ASP A 170 -2.13 -20.18 -13.91
N ALA A 171 -3.45 -20.29 -14.04
CA ALA A 171 -4.31 -19.16 -14.34
C ALA A 171 -4.25 -18.05 -13.26
N ILE A 172 -4.08 -18.41 -11.98
CA ILE A 172 -3.82 -17.43 -10.91
C ILE A 172 -2.49 -16.72 -11.16
N ALA A 173 -1.42 -17.46 -11.46
CA ALA A 173 -0.10 -16.89 -11.71
C ALA A 173 -0.12 -15.91 -12.89
N ASP A 174 -0.76 -16.30 -14.00
CA ASP A 174 -0.87 -15.51 -15.22
C ASP A 174 -1.76 -14.27 -15.06
N SER A 175 -2.70 -14.29 -14.11
CA SER A 175 -3.57 -13.14 -13.83
C SER A 175 -2.85 -11.99 -13.12
N ILE A 176 -1.65 -12.21 -12.57
CA ILE A 176 -0.90 -11.20 -11.80
C ILE A 176 -0.30 -10.18 -12.77
N GLN A 177 -0.79 -8.95 -12.71
CA GLN A 177 -0.26 -7.82 -13.46
C GLN A 177 0.37 -6.79 -12.50
N ILE A 178 1.45 -6.13 -12.93
CA ILE A 178 2.04 -5.01 -12.17
C ILE A 178 1.33 -3.73 -12.59
N SER A 179 0.61 -3.09 -11.66
CA SER A 179 -0.11 -1.82 -11.93
C SER A 179 0.72 -0.58 -11.62
N GLY A 180 1.79 -0.72 -10.85
CA GLY A 180 2.67 0.39 -10.50
C GLY A 180 3.76 -0.02 -9.51
N THR A 181 4.59 0.95 -9.12
CA THR A 181 5.63 0.75 -8.12
C THR A 181 5.65 1.88 -7.09
N SER A 182 5.96 1.54 -5.85
CA SER A 182 6.21 2.47 -4.76
C SER A 182 7.67 2.40 -4.35
N THR A 183 8.31 3.55 -4.18
CA THR A 183 9.67 3.63 -3.64
C THR A 183 9.64 4.07 -2.18
N TYR A 184 10.31 3.31 -1.33
CA TYR A 184 10.37 3.45 0.12
C TYR A 184 11.80 3.78 0.56
N LEU A 185 11.95 4.77 1.45
CA LEU A 185 13.20 5.05 2.15
C LEU A 185 13.14 4.38 3.52
N ARG A 186 14.17 3.61 3.87
CA ARG A 186 14.31 3.03 5.21
C ARG A 186 15.66 3.42 5.78
N LEU A 187 15.64 3.95 7.00
CA LEU A 187 16.81 4.39 7.74
C LEU A 187 16.97 3.49 8.95
N TYR A 188 18.20 3.09 9.27
CA TYR A 188 18.48 2.23 10.40
C TYR A 188 19.72 2.68 11.17
N GLU A 189 19.69 2.42 12.48
CA GLU A 189 20.82 2.57 13.38
C GLU A 189 21.15 1.24 14.05
N ARG A 190 22.43 0.89 14.04
CA ARG A 190 22.96 -0.31 14.68
C ARG A 190 22.98 -0.11 16.19
N GLN A 191 22.33 -1.04 16.89
CA GLN A 191 22.25 -1.08 18.35
C GLN A 191 23.47 -1.82 18.92
N SER A 192 23.68 -1.69 20.24
CA SER A 192 24.79 -2.35 20.95
C SER A 192 24.82 -3.87 20.80
N ASN A 193 23.65 -4.49 20.63
CA ASN A 193 23.51 -5.94 20.36
C ASN A 193 23.83 -6.34 18.90
N GLY A 194 24.28 -5.38 18.07
CA GLY A 194 24.62 -5.58 16.67
C GLY A 194 23.43 -5.55 15.70
N GLN A 195 22.18 -5.51 16.20
CA GLN A 195 20.98 -5.45 15.36
C GLN A 195 20.73 -4.03 14.85
N TYR A 196 20.13 -3.93 13.66
CA TYR A 196 19.71 -2.64 13.10
C TYR A 196 18.25 -2.35 13.47
N LYS A 197 18.03 -1.28 14.22
CA LYS A 197 16.69 -0.77 14.53
C LYS A 197 16.33 0.32 13.51
N GLN A 198 15.11 0.27 13.00
CA GLN A 198 14.63 1.28 12.06
C GLN A 198 14.43 2.61 12.76
N ILE A 199 14.92 3.68 12.16
CA ILE A 199 14.59 5.07 12.53
C ILE A 199 13.26 5.38 11.83
N SER A 200 12.17 5.35 12.61
CA SER A 200 10.83 5.60 12.10
C SER A 200 10.57 7.10 11.97
N LEU A 201 10.06 7.52 10.81
CA LEU A 201 9.50 8.86 10.60
C LEU A 201 7.97 8.85 10.60
N ASP A 202 7.37 7.72 10.95
CA ASP A 202 5.93 7.58 11.17
C ASP A 202 5.58 8.14 12.54
N ILE A 203 4.80 9.24 12.55
CA ILE A 203 4.40 9.95 13.77
C ILE A 203 3.68 9.05 14.78
N SER A 204 3.00 8.00 14.32
CA SER A 204 2.32 7.04 15.20
C SER A 204 3.26 6.12 15.99
N LYS A 205 4.56 6.11 15.63
CA LYS A 205 5.60 5.25 16.21
C LYS A 205 6.73 6.04 16.88
N LEU A 206 6.60 7.37 16.99
CA LEU A 206 7.56 8.23 17.67
C LEU A 206 7.49 8.08 19.19
#